data_AF-A0A9D9VMT4-F1
#
_entry.id   AF-A0A9D9VMT4-F1
#
_cell.length_a   1.000
_cell.length_b   1.000
_cell.length_c   1.000
_cell.angle_alpha   90.00
_cell.angle_beta   90.00
_cell.angle_gamma   90.00
#
_symmetry.space_group_name_H-M   'P 1'
#
loop_
_entity.id
_entity.type
_entity.pdbx_description
1 polymer ?
#
loop_
_entity_poly.entity_id
_entity_poly.type
_entity_poly.pdbx_seq_one_letter_code
_entity_poly.pdbx_strand_id
1 'polypeptide(L)'
;MKNNYGLPKDELQRIFKRDKICVYCHKKMTDHGAHNKRSNWYTIEHLNYLPPWNNPATVTICCWSCNSSRGNKKIRDWFKTDFCITRDINEDTVAEPVRKYIEDIEDRED
;
A
#
# COMPACT_ATOMS: atom_id res chain seq x y z
N MET A 1 -4.74 5.12 -13.34
CA MET A 1 -4.68 6.01 -12.15
C MET A 1 -3.91 7.27 -12.54
N LYS A 2 -4.42 8.47 -12.26
CA LYS A 2 -3.67 9.71 -12.48
C LYS A 2 -2.72 9.93 -11.31
N ASN A 3 -1.47 10.29 -11.59
CA ASN A 3 -0.51 10.71 -10.58
C ASN A 3 -0.91 12.11 -10.08
N ASN A 4 -1.85 12.16 -9.14
CA ASN A 4 -2.40 13.42 -8.63
C ASN A 4 -1.50 14.09 -7.59
N TYR A 5 -0.43 13.43 -7.15
CA TYR A 5 0.42 13.86 -6.04
C TYR A 5 1.82 14.30 -6.47
N GLY A 6 2.07 14.39 -7.78
CA GLY A 6 3.32 14.92 -8.33
C GLY A 6 4.51 13.97 -8.25
N LEU A 7 4.29 12.66 -8.11
CA LEU A 7 5.38 11.67 -8.08
C LEU A 7 6.10 11.59 -9.44
N PRO A 8 7.43 11.54 -9.51
CA PRO A 8 8.12 11.33 -10.78
C PRO A 8 7.67 10.05 -11.49
N LYS A 9 7.47 10.11 -12.82
CA LYS A 9 6.93 9.00 -13.60
C LYS A 9 7.87 7.78 -13.58
N ASP A 10 9.17 8.02 -13.65
CA ASP A 10 10.22 7.01 -13.56
C ASP A 10 10.23 6.32 -12.20
N GLU A 11 10.05 7.05 -11.11
CA GLU A 11 9.89 6.49 -9.77
C GLU A 11 8.64 5.62 -9.67
N LEU A 12 7.49 6.09 -10.16
CA LEU A 12 6.28 5.26 -10.21
C LEU A 12 6.52 3.95 -10.99
N GLN A 13 7.22 4.01 -12.13
CA GLN A 13 7.56 2.80 -12.87
C GLN A 13 8.47 1.84 -12.09
N ARG A 14 9.42 2.36 -11.29
CA ARG A 14 10.25 1.53 -10.39
C ARG A 14 9.40 0.86 -9.32
N ILE A 15 8.48 1.59 -8.70
CA ILE A 15 7.55 1.08 -7.69
C ILE A 15 6.67 -0.03 -8.29
N PHE A 16 6.08 0.17 -9.47
CA PHE A 16 5.30 -0.87 -10.16
C PHE A 16 6.12 -2.12 -10.53
N LYS A 17 7.41 -1.96 -10.84
CA LYS A 17 8.31 -3.09 -11.10
C LYS A 17 8.67 -3.86 -9.82
N ARG A 18 8.78 -3.15 -8.69
CA ARG A 18 9.03 -3.71 -7.36
C ARG A 18 7.79 -4.46 -6.84
N ASP A 19 6.64 -3.81 -6.86
CA ASP A 19 5.41 -4.25 -6.20
C ASP A 19 4.49 -5.03 -7.18
N LYS A 20 4.96 -6.20 -7.62
CA LYS A 20 4.25 -7.04 -8.62
C LYS A 20 2.97 -7.70 -8.06
N ILE A 21 2.91 -7.86 -6.75
CA ILE A 21 1.77 -8.40 -5.99
C ILE A 21 1.44 -7.41 -4.86
N CYS A 22 0.24 -7.51 -4.30
CA CYS A 22 -0.18 -6.60 -3.24
C CYS A 22 0.82 -6.62 -2.07
N VAL A 23 1.41 -5.48 -1.71
CA VAL A 23 2.39 -5.40 -0.61
C VAL A 23 1.84 -5.81 0.77
N TYR A 24 0.52 -5.84 0.93
CA TYR A 24 -0.13 -6.24 2.19
C TYR A 24 -0.53 -7.71 2.22
N CYS A 25 -1.23 -8.19 1.19
CA CYS A 25 -1.87 -9.52 1.20
C CYS A 25 -1.37 -10.46 0.11
N HIS A 26 -0.32 -10.08 -0.63
CA HIS A 26 0.39 -10.87 -1.64
C HIS A 26 -0.43 -11.40 -2.81
N LYS A 27 -1.72 -11.07 -2.90
CA LYS A 27 -2.53 -11.51 -4.03
C LYS A 27 -2.09 -10.82 -5.32
N LYS A 28 -2.30 -11.53 -6.43
CA LYS A 28 -2.13 -10.98 -7.78
C LYS A 28 -3.09 -9.80 -7.98
N MET A 29 -2.54 -8.70 -8.47
CA MET A 29 -3.29 -7.51 -8.83
C MET A 29 -3.58 -7.50 -10.33
N THR A 30 -4.63 -6.78 -10.73
CA THR A 30 -5.05 -6.67 -12.13
C THR A 30 -5.21 -5.21 -12.53
N ASP A 31 -5.21 -4.95 -13.84
CA ASP A 31 -5.58 -3.64 -14.36
C ASP A 31 -7.04 -3.27 -14.07
N HIS A 32 -7.31 -1.97 -14.15
CA HIS A 32 -8.63 -1.38 -14.00
C HIS A 32 -9.43 -1.69 -15.27
N GLY A 33 -10.31 -2.69 -15.19
CA GLY A 33 -11.13 -3.13 -16.32
C GLY A 33 -12.42 -3.77 -15.86
N ALA A 34 -13.48 -3.65 -16.68
CA ALA A 34 -14.83 -4.09 -16.35
C ALA A 34 -14.92 -5.61 -16.05
N HIS A 35 -14.04 -6.41 -16.64
CA HIS A 35 -14.00 -7.86 -16.45
C HIS A 35 -13.18 -8.30 -15.22
N ASN A 36 -12.41 -7.39 -14.63
CA ASN A 36 -11.58 -7.67 -13.46
C ASN A 36 -12.32 -7.31 -12.18
N LYS A 37 -12.26 -8.18 -11.17
CA LYS A 37 -12.82 -7.87 -9.85
C LYS A 37 -12.16 -6.61 -9.29
N ARG A 38 -12.96 -5.59 -9.00
CA ARG A 38 -12.48 -4.30 -8.46
C ARG A 38 -11.58 -4.47 -7.25
N SER A 39 -11.87 -5.43 -6.37
CA SER A 39 -11.06 -5.74 -5.19
C SER A 39 -9.61 -6.11 -5.53
N ASN A 40 -9.32 -6.58 -6.75
CA ASN A 40 -7.99 -6.97 -7.21
C ASN A 40 -7.27 -5.88 -8.01
N TRP A 41 -7.92 -4.76 -8.32
CA TRP A 41 -7.27 -3.68 -9.05
C TRP A 41 -6.05 -3.17 -8.27
N TYR A 42 -4.93 -2.96 -8.96
CA TYR A 42 -3.80 -2.29 -8.33
C TYR A 42 -4.15 -0.84 -8.00
N THR A 43 -3.58 -0.31 -6.92
CA THR A 43 -3.75 1.06 -6.48
C THR A 43 -2.43 1.61 -5.97
N ILE A 44 -2.21 2.91 -6.14
CA ILE A 44 -1.12 3.63 -5.50
C ILE A 44 -1.54 3.85 -4.03
N GLU A 45 -0.71 3.37 -3.12
CA GLU A 45 -0.87 3.51 -1.67
C GLU A 45 0.18 4.48 -1.14
N HIS A 46 -0.25 5.44 -0.33
CA HIS A 46 0.64 6.35 0.40
C HIS A 46 0.71 5.88 1.84
N LEU A 47 1.84 5.33 2.27
CA LEU A 47 1.96 4.75 3.61
C LEU A 47 1.72 5.81 4.72
N ASN A 48 2.17 7.04 4.49
CA ASN A 48 1.88 8.20 5.33
C ASN A 48 0.36 8.42 5.51
N TYR A 49 -0.10 8.45 6.76
CA TYR A 49 -1.51 8.74 7.05
C TYR A 49 -1.87 10.23 6.86
N LEU A 50 -0.87 11.13 6.87
CA LEU A 50 -1.01 12.57 6.61
C LEU A 50 -0.17 13.03 5.40
N PRO A 51 -0.56 14.13 4.74
CA PRO A 51 0.28 14.77 3.73
C PRO A 51 1.60 15.28 4.34
N PRO A 52 2.66 15.44 3.52
CA PRO A 52 2.65 15.38 2.07
C PRO A 52 2.77 13.95 1.49
N TRP A 53 2.08 13.72 0.38
CA TRP A 53 1.98 12.42 -0.30
C TRP A 53 2.82 12.33 -1.58
N ASN A 54 3.83 13.18 -1.69
CA ASN A 54 4.69 13.32 -2.87
C ASN A 54 6.06 12.63 -2.72
N ASN A 55 6.29 11.87 -1.65
CA ASN A 55 7.54 11.14 -1.43
C ASN A 55 7.46 9.71 -1.99
N PRO A 56 8.24 9.35 -3.04
CA PRO A 56 8.23 8.00 -3.59
C PRO A 56 8.66 6.90 -2.60
N ALA A 57 9.49 7.23 -1.59
CA ALA A 57 9.96 6.26 -0.61
C ALA A 57 8.82 5.74 0.29
N THR A 58 7.75 6.51 0.45
CA THR A 58 6.58 6.17 1.26
C THR A 58 5.39 5.75 0.40
N VAL A 59 5.66 5.33 -0.85
CA VAL A 59 4.64 4.92 -1.82
C VAL A 59 4.85 3.46 -2.22
N THR A 60 3.73 2.73 -2.28
CA THR A 60 3.70 1.32 -2.68
C THR A 60 2.51 1.05 -3.60
N ILE A 61 2.50 -0.13 -4.23
CA ILE A 61 1.33 -0.63 -4.94
C ILE A 61 0.66 -1.74 -4.14
N CYS A 62 -0.62 -1.56 -3.85
CA CYS A 62 -1.43 -2.57 -3.19
C CYS A 62 -2.76 -2.77 -3.93
N CYS A 63 -3.50 -3.82 -3.57
CA CYS A 63 -4.82 -4.05 -4.15
C CYS A 63 -5.86 -3.09 -3.58
N TRP A 64 -6.90 -2.81 -4.38
CA TRP A 64 -8.01 -1.93 -3.98
C TRP A 64 -8.64 -2.33 -2.65
N SER A 65 -8.83 -3.62 -2.36
CA SER A 65 -9.45 -4.05 -1.11
C SER A 65 -8.62 -3.70 0.12
N CYS A 66 -7.30 -3.80 0.04
CA CYS A 66 -6.42 -3.43 1.16
C CYS A 66 -6.39 -1.93 1.34
N ASN A 67 -6.17 -1.17 0.25
CA ASN A 67 -6.18 0.30 0.27
C ASN A 67 -7.49 0.83 0.89
N SER A 68 -8.63 0.36 0.38
CA SER A 68 -9.95 0.76 0.85
C SER A 68 -10.20 0.38 2.31
N SER A 69 -9.66 -0.73 2.80
CA SER A 69 -9.79 -1.14 4.20
C SER A 69 -8.93 -0.29 5.14
N ARG A 70 -7.69 0.01 4.72
CA ARG A 70 -6.78 0.87 5.48
C ARG A 70 -7.38 2.26 5.63
N GLY A 71 -7.76 2.88 4.51
CA GLY A 71 -8.19 4.27 4.48
C GLY A 71 -7.08 5.17 4.99
N ASN A 72 -7.37 5.99 6.00
CA ASN A 72 -6.44 6.94 6.61
C ASN A 72 -5.84 6.47 7.95
N LYS A 73 -5.90 5.17 8.27
CA LYS A 73 -5.34 4.64 9.52
C LYS A 73 -3.81 4.55 9.45
N LYS A 74 -3.12 4.78 10.58
CA LYS A 74 -1.75 4.30 10.78
C LYS A 74 -1.69 2.79 10.49
N ILE A 75 -0.58 2.29 9.96
CA ILE A 75 -0.48 0.89 9.54
C ILE A 75 -0.59 -0.03 10.75
N ARG A 76 0.10 0.30 11.85
CA ARG A 76 0.00 -0.43 13.13
C ARG A 76 -1.42 -0.56 13.64
N ASP A 77 -2.23 0.50 13.53
CA ASP A 77 -3.63 0.45 13.96
C ASP A 77 -4.51 -0.32 12.98
N TRP A 78 -4.21 -0.26 11.69
CA TRP A 78 -4.93 -1.04 10.70
C TRP A 78 -4.71 -2.54 10.85
N PHE A 79 -3.50 -2.99 11.22
CA PHE A 79 -3.22 -4.41 11.49
C PHE A 79 -4.09 -5.01 12.60
N LYS A 80 -4.57 -4.19 13.55
CA LYS A 80 -5.45 -4.62 14.64
C LYS A 80 -6.91 -4.85 14.19
N THR A 81 -7.26 -4.53 12.95
CA THR A 81 -8.64 -4.67 12.46
C THR A 81 -8.96 -6.11 12.02
N ASP A 82 -10.23 -6.50 12.13
CA ASP A 82 -10.71 -7.81 11.65
C ASP A 82 -10.33 -8.09 10.19
N PHE A 83 -10.27 -7.06 9.35
CA PHE A 83 -9.87 -7.22 7.95
C PHE A 83 -8.47 -7.82 7.83
N CYS A 84 -7.52 -7.32 8.64
CA CYS A 84 -6.14 -7.74 8.66
C CYS A 84 -5.98 -9.09 9.37
N ILE A 85 -6.59 -9.25 10.53
CA ILE A 85 -6.53 -10.49 11.33
C ILE A 85 -7.04 -11.68 10.50
N THR A 86 -8.20 -11.55 9.86
CA THR A 86 -8.78 -12.63 9.04
C THR A 86 -8.02 -12.93 7.75
N ARG A 87 -7.04 -12.11 7.38
CA ARG A 87 -6.24 -12.23 6.15
C ARG A 87 -4.75 -12.41 6.41
N ASP A 88 -4.35 -12.57 7.68
CA ASP A 88 -2.97 -12.67 8.11
C ASP A 88 -2.10 -11.51 7.59
N ILE A 89 -2.61 -10.28 7.70
CA ILE A 89 -1.88 -9.06 7.33
C ILE A 89 -1.34 -8.45 8.63
N ASN A 90 -0.03 -8.55 8.82
CA ASN A 90 0.69 -8.07 10.00
C ASN A 90 2.14 -7.70 9.62
N GLU A 91 2.91 -7.18 10.57
CA GLU A 91 4.28 -6.74 10.34
C GLU A 91 5.18 -7.84 9.76
N ASP A 92 5.04 -9.08 10.23
CA ASP A 92 5.86 -10.19 9.78
C ASP A 92 5.50 -10.62 8.35
N THR A 93 4.23 -10.48 7.97
CA THR A 93 3.72 -10.98 6.70
C THR A 93 3.79 -9.95 5.57
N VAL A 94 3.73 -8.65 5.85
CA VAL A 94 3.77 -7.62 4.78
C VAL A 94 5.11 -7.57 4.03
N ALA A 95 5.08 -7.01 2.83
CA ALA A 95 6.27 -6.83 2.01
C ALA A 95 7.26 -5.85 2.66
N GLU A 96 8.53 -6.01 2.31
CA GLU A 96 9.65 -5.25 2.88
C GLU A 96 9.50 -3.71 2.84
N PRO A 97 8.96 -3.07 1.78
CA PRO A 97 8.75 -1.62 1.79
C PRO A 97 7.81 -1.14 2.89
N VAL A 98 6.82 -1.96 3.28
CA VAL A 98 5.88 -1.64 4.36
C VAL A 98 6.57 -1.80 5.71
N ARG A 99 7.33 -2.89 5.93
CA ARG A 99 8.08 -3.10 7.17
C ARG A 99 9.06 -1.96 7.44
N LYS A 100 9.86 -1.61 6.42
CA LYS A 100 10.82 -0.49 6.52
C LYS A 100 10.14 0.83 6.86
N TYR A 101 8.99 1.11 6.26
CA TYR A 101 8.23 2.32 6.59
C TYR A 101 7.80 2.34 8.06
N ILE A 102 7.33 1.22 8.60
CA ILE A 102 6.93 1.12 10.01
C ILE A 102 8.16 1.37 10.90
N GLU A 103 9.26 0.67 10.66
CA GLU A 103 10.51 0.76 11.45
C GLU A 103 11.17 2.15 11.40
N ASP A 104 11.20 2.78 10.22
CA ASP A 104 11.90 4.05 10.01
C ASP A 104 11.06 5.27 10.36
N ILE A 105 9.73 5.16 10.31
CA ILE A 105 8.81 6.31 10.41
C ILE A 105 7.80 6.12 11.54
N GLU A 106 6.89 5.13 11.45
CA GLU A 106 5.82 5.02 12.47
C GLU A 106 6.40 4.77 13.88
N ASP A 107 7.38 3.88 14.01
CA ASP A 107 7.96 3.51 15.32
C ASP A 107 8.92 4.56 15.90
N ARG A 108 9.35 5.54 15.11
CA ARG A 108 10.21 6.65 15.59
C ARG A 108 9.41 7.88 16.02
N GLU A 109 8.12 7.93 15.70
CA GLU A 109 7.22 9.03 16.02
C GLU A 109 6.34 8.77 17.26
N ASP A 110 6.36 7.55 17.81
CA ASP A 110 5.69 7.15 19.06
C ASP A 110 6.65 7.25 20.27
#